data_AF-A0A7W9A2M0-F1
#
_entry.id   AF-A0A7W9A2M0-F1
#
_cell.length_a   1.000
_cell.length_b   1.000
_cell.length_c   1.000
_cell.angle_alpha   90.00
_cell.angle_beta   90.00
_cell.angle_gamma   90.00
#
_symmetry.space_group_name_H-M   'P 1'
#
loop_
_entity.id
_entity.type
_entity.pdbx_description
1 polymer ?
#
loop_
_entity_poly.entity_id
_entity_poly.type
_entity_poly.pdbx_seq_one_letter_code
_entity_poly.pdbx_strand_id
1 'polypeptide(L)'
;MGQVAQQTGTGRIWTVCVGVVAALLVMACAGLGRAQDPEADALPPEAVGISQLVTAAGLADWGRSREDPGALIMAARIVGEVPLRNQGDQPPFLTFEGLLAEAEAMAAGHPAYLAAIEQVRGQGVRGVVSSPFGNGPIATVKDVRARETFGFEVDARGGEILRIAAIGDGDTNIDLVIRDAEGRLLCQDGFGDHYPVCTLMPRVAGKVRVSVVNRGEIWTKVQILSN
;
A
#
# COMPACT_ATOMS: atom_id res chain seq x y z
N MET A 1 -15.22 -45.31 -70.77
CA MET A 1 -14.47 -46.16 -71.70
C MET A 1 -14.03 -45.25 -72.85
N GLY A 2 -12.77 -45.13 -73.28
CA GLY A 2 -11.45 -45.49 -72.73
C GLY A 2 -10.46 -44.40 -73.20
N GLN A 3 -9.40 -44.05 -72.45
CA GLN A 3 -8.02 -44.57 -72.61
C GLN A 3 -7.37 -44.30 -73.99
N VAL A 4 -6.08 -43.92 -74.14
CA VAL A 4 -5.00 -43.46 -73.22
C VAL A 4 -3.78 -42.98 -74.08
N ALA A 5 -2.70 -42.46 -73.46
CA ALA A 5 -1.32 -42.31 -74.03
C ALA A 5 -1.08 -41.22 -75.10
N GLN A 6 0.13 -40.67 -75.36
CA GLN A 6 1.49 -40.65 -74.75
C GLN A 6 2.21 -39.40 -75.36
N GLN A 7 2.96 -38.51 -74.66
CA GLN A 7 4.27 -38.58 -73.96
C GLN A 7 5.51 -38.14 -74.80
N THR A 8 6.51 -37.53 -74.13
CA THR A 8 7.91 -37.16 -74.54
C THR A 8 8.08 -35.79 -75.26
N GLY A 9 9.10 -34.94 -74.98
CA GLY A 9 10.22 -34.93 -74.00
C GLY A 9 10.42 -33.53 -73.36
N THR A 10 11.58 -32.97 -72.97
CA THR A 10 12.98 -33.46 -72.77
C THR A 10 13.86 -32.38 -72.07
N GLY A 11 14.92 -32.73 -71.31
CA GLY A 11 16.23 -32.02 -71.44
C GLY A 11 16.83 -31.00 -70.42
N ARG A 12 16.76 -31.23 -69.09
CA ARG A 12 17.79 -30.94 -68.02
C ARG A 12 19.01 -29.97 -68.27
N ILE A 13 19.29 -29.02 -67.34
CA ILE A 13 20.58 -28.77 -66.59
C ILE A 13 20.61 -27.41 -65.79
N TRP A 14 21.39 -27.37 -64.69
CA TRP A 14 21.70 -26.32 -63.69
C TRP A 14 22.09 -24.88 -64.14
N THR A 15 21.81 -23.85 -63.31
CA THR A 15 22.76 -23.22 -62.35
C THR A 15 22.12 -22.14 -61.44
N VAL A 16 22.84 -21.67 -60.42
CA VAL A 16 22.38 -20.82 -59.29
C VAL A 16 22.94 -19.38 -59.41
N CYS A 17 22.24 -18.37 -58.85
CA CYS A 17 22.76 -17.24 -58.04
C CYS A 17 22.13 -15.84 -58.28
N VAL A 18 21.59 -15.28 -57.19
CA VAL A 18 21.73 -13.87 -56.69
C VAL A 18 21.18 -12.71 -57.53
N GLY A 19 20.38 -11.80 -56.90
CA GLY A 19 20.14 -10.47 -57.49
C GLY A 19 18.96 -9.58 -57.04
N VAL A 20 18.68 -9.43 -55.74
CA VAL A 20 18.19 -8.18 -55.07
C VAL A 20 17.28 -7.22 -55.89
N VAL A 21 15.94 -7.24 -55.72
CA VAL A 21 15.14 -6.47 -54.72
C VAL A 21 15.17 -4.93 -54.88
N ALA A 22 14.00 -4.30 -55.13
CA ALA A 22 13.41 -3.19 -54.32
C ALA A 22 12.34 -2.38 -55.08
N ALA A 23 11.05 -2.60 -54.80
CA ALA A 23 9.97 -1.57 -54.81
C ALA A 23 8.60 -2.21 -54.51
N LEU A 24 8.07 -1.98 -53.30
CA LEU A 24 6.65 -2.05 -52.85
C LEU A 24 6.59 -2.45 -51.37
N LEU A 25 6.99 -1.52 -50.48
CA LEU A 25 6.65 -1.64 -49.06
C LEU A 25 5.23 -1.13 -48.86
N VAL A 26 4.29 -2.07 -48.77
CA VAL A 26 2.90 -1.81 -48.38
C VAL A 26 2.89 -1.26 -46.96
N MET A 27 2.31 -0.07 -46.79
CA MET A 27 2.20 0.62 -45.50
C MET A 27 1.10 -0.02 -44.65
N ALA A 28 1.39 -1.18 -44.05
CA ALA A 28 0.44 -1.95 -43.24
C ALA A 28 1.07 -2.37 -41.90
N CYS A 29 1.00 -1.48 -40.89
CA CYS A 29 1.07 -1.84 -39.46
C CYS A 29 0.66 -0.66 -38.53
N ALA A 30 -0.23 0.22 -38.97
CA ALA A 30 -0.85 1.25 -38.10
C ALA A 30 -2.12 0.67 -37.46
N GLY A 31 -1.96 -0.37 -36.64
CA GLY A 31 -3.09 -1.18 -36.18
C GLY A 31 -2.82 -2.18 -35.06
N LEU A 32 -1.64 -2.19 -34.45
CA LEU A 32 -1.53 -2.74 -33.09
C LEU A 32 -2.06 -1.68 -32.13
N GLY A 33 -3.38 -1.70 -31.93
CA GLY A 33 -3.94 -1.16 -30.70
C GLY A 33 -3.21 -1.82 -29.54
N ARG A 34 -2.74 -1.02 -28.57
CA ARG A 34 -2.31 -1.59 -27.29
C ARG A 34 -3.52 -2.32 -26.73
N ALA A 35 -3.46 -3.64 -26.68
CA ALA A 35 -4.24 -4.35 -25.67
C ALA A 35 -3.81 -3.71 -24.35
N GLN A 36 -4.73 -3.00 -23.71
CA GLN A 36 -4.58 -2.73 -22.30
C GLN A 36 -4.64 -4.11 -21.66
N ASP A 37 -3.53 -4.55 -21.07
CA ASP A 37 -3.58 -5.67 -20.13
C ASP A 37 -4.70 -5.36 -19.13
N PRO A 38 -5.52 -6.36 -18.73
CA PRO A 38 -6.60 -6.11 -17.78
C PRO A 38 -5.99 -5.44 -16.55
N GLU A 39 -6.52 -4.27 -16.23
CA GLU A 39 -6.01 -3.36 -15.20
C GLU A 39 -5.83 -4.17 -13.91
N ALA A 40 -4.57 -4.39 -13.52
CA ALA A 40 -4.26 -5.19 -12.33
C ALA A 40 -4.89 -4.49 -11.13
N ASP A 41 -5.82 -5.17 -10.44
CA ASP A 41 -6.73 -4.60 -9.43
C ASP A 41 -6.03 -3.57 -8.55
N ALA A 42 -6.20 -2.29 -8.90
CA ALA A 42 -5.46 -1.21 -8.27
C ALA A 42 -5.93 -1.07 -6.82
N LEU A 43 -4.98 -0.94 -5.89
CA LEU A 43 -5.31 -0.70 -4.48
C LEU A 43 -6.23 0.53 -4.37
N PRO A 44 -7.36 0.44 -3.64
CA PRO A 44 -8.20 1.59 -3.35
C PRO A 44 -7.35 2.75 -2.79
N PRO A 45 -7.64 4.01 -3.15
CA PRO A 45 -6.88 5.18 -2.71
C PRO A 45 -6.58 5.18 -1.20
N GLU A 46 -7.58 4.85 -0.40
CA GLU A 46 -7.49 4.72 1.05
C GLU A 46 -6.55 3.58 1.47
N ALA A 47 -6.56 2.43 0.80
CA ALA A 47 -5.62 1.33 1.08
C ALA A 47 -4.16 1.68 0.72
N VAL A 48 -3.94 2.51 -0.30
CA VAL A 48 -2.62 3.11 -0.57
C VAL A 48 -2.23 4.07 0.57
N GLY A 49 -3.17 4.88 1.06
CA GLY A 49 -2.98 5.75 2.23
C GLY A 49 -2.56 4.97 3.49
N ILE A 50 -3.18 3.82 3.78
CA ILE A 50 -2.74 2.94 4.89
C ILE A 50 -1.30 2.46 4.68
N SER A 51 -0.92 2.15 3.45
CA SER A 51 0.45 1.70 3.12
C SER A 51 1.50 2.80 3.36
N GLN A 52 1.16 4.05 3.07
CA GLN A 52 2.00 5.21 3.38
C GLN A 52 2.11 5.43 4.90
N LEU A 53 1.01 5.33 5.64
CA LEU A 53 1.00 5.50 7.10
C LEU A 53 1.78 4.41 7.85
N VAL A 54 1.70 3.14 7.42
CA VAL A 54 2.53 2.05 7.96
C VAL A 54 4.01 2.29 7.65
N THR A 55 4.33 2.79 6.45
CA THR A 55 5.70 3.16 6.07
C THR A 55 6.24 4.30 6.95
N ALA A 56 5.42 5.30 7.24
CA ALA A 56 5.76 6.39 8.16
C ALA A 56 5.94 5.90 9.61
N ALA A 57 5.12 4.96 10.07
CA ALA A 57 5.27 4.35 11.40
C ALA A 57 6.61 3.61 11.55
N GLY A 58 6.95 2.74 10.59
CA GLY A 58 8.24 2.04 10.59
C GLY A 58 9.45 2.97 10.45
N LEU A 59 9.32 4.08 9.71
CA LEU A 59 10.36 5.11 9.65
C LEU A 59 10.50 5.89 10.96
N ALA A 60 9.39 6.17 11.65
CA ALA A 60 9.40 6.83 12.95
C ALA A 60 10.03 5.94 14.04
N ASP A 61 9.68 4.65 14.07
CA ASP A 61 10.33 3.64 14.92
C ASP A 61 11.84 3.56 14.67
N TRP A 62 12.24 3.46 13.40
CA TRP A 62 13.65 3.47 13.01
C TRP A 62 14.38 4.74 13.50
N GLY A 63 13.72 5.91 13.41
CA GLY A 63 14.24 7.18 13.91
C GLY A 63 14.40 7.22 15.44
N ARG A 64 13.37 6.79 16.18
CA ARG A 64 13.40 6.65 17.65
C ARG A 64 14.53 5.77 18.12
N SER A 65 14.68 4.58 17.51
CA SER A 65 15.73 3.61 17.86
C SER A 65 17.17 4.10 17.63
N ARG A 66 17.35 5.25 16.97
CA ARG A 66 18.66 5.83 16.57
C ARG A 66 18.87 7.27 17.03
N GLU A 67 17.89 7.87 17.71
CA GLU A 67 17.86 9.29 18.04
C GLU A 67 18.08 10.17 16.77
N ASP A 68 17.40 9.84 15.67
CA ASP A 68 17.48 10.55 14.38
C ASP A 68 16.23 11.44 14.14
N PRO A 69 16.32 12.78 14.33
CA PRO A 69 15.23 13.71 14.05
C PRO A 69 14.86 13.78 12.56
N GLY A 70 15.81 13.52 11.66
CA GLY A 70 15.60 13.57 10.21
C GLY A 70 14.62 12.50 9.74
N ALA A 71 14.69 11.30 10.32
CA ALA A 71 13.73 10.24 10.09
C ALA A 71 12.31 10.64 10.53
N LEU A 72 12.16 11.25 11.71
CA LEU A 72 10.86 11.74 12.20
C LEU A 72 10.31 12.89 11.34
N ILE A 73 11.15 13.81 10.85
CA ILE A 73 10.75 14.88 9.91
C ILE A 73 10.22 14.29 8.59
N MET A 74 10.88 13.27 8.06
CA MET A 74 10.43 12.60 6.83
C MET A 74 9.16 11.78 7.06
N ALA A 75 9.05 11.06 8.18
CA ALA A 75 7.83 10.35 8.57
C ALA A 75 6.64 11.32 8.72
N ALA A 76 6.85 12.47 9.37
CA ALA A 76 5.85 13.52 9.50
C ALA A 76 5.33 13.97 8.13
N ARG A 77 6.24 14.24 7.18
CA ARG A 77 5.87 14.62 5.81
C ARG A 77 4.97 13.57 5.13
N ILE A 78 5.32 12.27 5.22
CA ILE A 78 4.50 11.19 4.65
C ILE A 78 3.09 11.19 5.27
N VAL A 79 2.99 11.33 6.59
CA VAL A 79 1.70 11.42 7.30
C VAL A 79 0.90 12.65 6.85
N GLY A 80 1.57 13.79 6.62
CA GLY A 80 0.93 15.03 6.15
C GLY A 80 0.33 14.97 4.75
N GLU A 81 0.71 13.99 3.93
CA GLU A 81 0.15 13.75 2.59
C GLU A 81 -1.14 12.89 2.63
N VAL A 82 -1.40 12.17 3.72
CA VAL A 82 -2.54 11.25 3.89
C VAL A 82 -3.63 11.88 4.77
N PRO A 83 -4.80 12.29 4.23
CA PRO A 83 -5.91 12.70 5.07
C PRO A 83 -6.43 11.52 5.91
N LEU A 84 -6.91 11.79 7.12
CA LEU A 84 -7.48 10.79 8.01
C LEU A 84 -8.92 11.15 8.40
N ARG A 85 -9.81 10.16 8.35
CA ARG A 85 -11.19 10.26 8.82
C ARG A 85 -11.29 9.67 10.21
N ASN A 86 -11.15 10.50 11.25
CA ASN A 86 -11.35 10.01 12.61
C ASN A 86 -12.82 9.60 12.83
N GLN A 87 -13.04 8.34 13.24
CA GLN A 87 -14.34 7.80 13.62
C GLN A 87 -14.40 7.48 15.13
N GLY A 88 -13.28 7.57 15.85
CA GLY A 88 -13.20 7.32 17.28
C GLY A 88 -13.26 8.59 18.14
N ASP A 89 -13.57 8.40 19.43
CA ASP A 89 -13.63 9.48 20.43
C ASP A 89 -12.25 10.10 20.73
N GLN A 90 -11.18 9.32 20.53
CA GLN A 90 -9.80 9.74 20.69
C GLN A 90 -9.23 10.19 19.34
N PRO A 91 -8.45 11.28 19.29
CA PRO A 91 -7.80 11.72 18.05
C PRO A 91 -6.67 10.74 17.63
N PRO A 92 -6.39 10.61 16.32
CA PRO A 92 -5.16 9.99 15.82
C PRO A 92 -3.92 10.56 16.51
N PHE A 93 -2.93 9.72 16.82
CA PHE A 93 -1.65 10.13 17.43
C PHE A 93 -0.50 10.12 16.43
N LEU A 94 -0.48 9.19 15.46
CA LEU A 94 0.45 9.24 14.34
C LEU A 94 0.01 10.37 13.41
N THR A 95 0.56 11.56 13.64
CA THR A 95 0.15 12.83 13.04
C THR A 95 1.37 13.63 12.60
N PHE A 96 1.16 14.50 11.60
CA PHE A 96 2.18 15.42 11.10
C PHE A 96 2.82 16.25 12.23
N GLU A 97 2.03 16.98 13.01
CA GLU A 97 2.56 17.80 14.11
C GLU A 97 3.13 16.98 15.27
N GLY A 98 2.55 15.81 15.58
CA GLY A 98 3.07 14.93 16.63
C GLY A 98 4.50 14.46 16.34
N LEU A 99 4.75 14.00 15.11
CA LEU A 99 6.08 13.57 14.67
C LEU A 99 7.08 14.74 14.56
N LEU A 100 6.63 15.94 14.15
CA LEU A 100 7.50 17.13 14.15
C LEU A 100 7.83 17.64 15.56
N ALA A 101 6.88 17.59 16.51
CA ALA A 101 7.13 17.93 17.90
C ALA A 101 8.10 16.94 18.57
N GLU A 102 7.98 15.65 18.25
CA GLU A 102 8.93 14.61 18.68
C GLU A 102 10.34 14.85 18.08
N ALA A 103 10.41 15.14 16.78
CA ALA A 103 11.67 15.51 16.12
C ALA A 103 12.31 16.77 16.72
N GLU A 104 11.50 17.77 17.09
CA GLU A 104 11.97 19.02 17.69
C GLU A 104 12.59 18.80 19.08
N ALA A 105 11.96 17.95 19.90
CA ALA A 105 12.50 17.52 21.19
C ALA A 105 13.82 16.73 21.01
N MET A 106 13.83 15.77 20.08
CA MET A 106 15.01 14.93 19.77
C MET A 106 16.17 15.74 19.19
N ALA A 107 15.88 16.80 18.43
CA ALA A 107 16.89 17.70 17.87
C ALA A 107 17.67 18.51 18.92
N ALA A 108 17.18 18.58 20.16
CA ALA A 108 17.86 19.24 21.29
C ALA A 108 18.39 20.65 21.00
N GLY A 109 17.66 21.43 20.19
CA GLY A 109 18.03 22.79 19.79
C GLY A 109 18.99 22.90 18.60
N HIS A 110 19.35 21.81 17.93
CA HIS A 110 20.29 21.81 16.81
C HIS A 110 19.72 22.58 15.59
N PRO A 111 20.36 23.69 15.15
CA PRO A 111 19.72 24.68 14.29
C PRO A 111 19.34 24.16 12.90
N ALA A 112 20.09 23.19 12.35
CA ALA A 112 19.77 22.60 11.05
C ALA A 112 18.46 21.79 11.07
N TYR A 113 18.17 21.09 12.17
CA TYR A 113 16.93 20.33 12.31
C TYR A 113 15.74 21.25 12.60
N LEU A 114 15.92 22.26 13.46
CA LEU A 114 14.88 23.27 13.70
C LEU A 114 14.47 24.01 12.40
N ALA A 115 15.45 24.39 11.56
CA ALA A 115 15.18 25.00 10.27
C ALA A 115 14.44 24.04 9.30
N ALA A 116 14.79 22.75 9.31
CA ALA A 116 14.10 21.73 8.50
C ALA A 116 12.66 21.47 8.98
N ILE A 117 12.43 21.43 10.30
CA ILE A 117 11.10 21.29 10.91
C ILE A 117 10.23 22.49 10.53
N GLU A 118 10.73 23.72 10.70
CA GLU A 118 9.98 24.92 10.34
C GLU A 118 9.70 25.00 8.83
N GLN A 119 10.66 24.60 7.99
CA GLN A 119 10.43 24.49 6.54
C GLN A 119 9.30 23.50 6.23
N VAL A 120 9.26 22.34 6.89
CA VAL A 120 8.21 21.33 6.69
C VAL A 120 6.86 21.82 7.24
N ARG A 121 6.81 22.48 8.41
CA ARG A 121 5.58 23.14 8.92
C ARG A 121 5.07 24.23 7.95
N GLY A 122 5.95 25.05 7.40
CA GLY A 122 5.61 26.09 6.41
C GLY A 122 5.13 25.54 5.06
N GLN A 123 5.56 24.33 4.70
CA GLN A 123 5.02 23.52 3.59
C GLN A 123 3.72 22.77 3.97
N GLY A 124 3.42 22.65 5.26
CA GLY A 124 2.41 21.78 5.83
C GLY A 124 1.01 22.04 5.30
N VAL A 125 0.41 20.95 4.77
CA VAL A 125 -1.03 20.68 4.67
C VAL A 125 -1.91 21.89 4.30
N ARG A 126 -1.49 22.70 3.32
CA ARG A 126 -2.30 23.83 2.80
C ARG A 126 -3.53 23.33 2.04
N GLY A 127 -4.56 22.97 2.79
CA GLY A 127 -5.87 22.58 2.27
C GLY A 127 -5.79 21.43 1.26
N VAL A 128 -5.65 20.20 1.75
CA VAL A 128 -5.87 19.00 0.94
C VAL A 128 -7.37 18.90 0.63
N VAL A 129 -7.83 19.68 -0.36
CA VAL A 129 -9.22 19.66 -0.85
C VAL A 129 -9.50 18.39 -1.65
N SER A 130 -8.46 17.81 -2.25
CA SER A 130 -8.45 16.47 -2.82
C SER A 130 -7.09 15.82 -2.54
N SER A 131 -7.11 14.51 -2.27
CA SER A 131 -5.92 13.69 -2.03
C SER A 131 -5.85 12.57 -3.07
N PRO A 132 -4.64 12.11 -3.48
CA PRO A 132 -4.50 10.85 -4.20
C PRO A 132 -4.99 9.63 -3.40
N PHE A 133 -5.25 9.78 -2.09
CA PHE A 133 -5.77 8.76 -1.19
C PHE A 133 -7.30 8.86 -0.96
N GLY A 134 -8.02 9.53 -1.87
CA GLY A 134 -9.48 9.63 -1.81
C GLY A 134 -9.95 10.51 -0.66
N ASN A 135 -10.89 10.00 0.15
CA ASN A 135 -11.28 10.67 1.39
C ASN A 135 -10.33 10.36 2.56
N GLY A 136 -9.34 9.50 2.34
CA GLY A 136 -8.40 9.04 3.35
C GLY A 136 -8.89 7.83 4.16
N PRO A 137 -7.97 7.06 4.77
CA PRO A 137 -8.33 5.98 5.67
C PRO A 137 -9.22 6.44 6.83
N ILE A 138 -10.11 5.54 7.26
CA ILE A 138 -10.79 5.65 8.55
C ILE A 138 -9.74 5.37 9.62
N ALA A 139 -9.68 6.23 10.65
CA ALA A 139 -8.86 6.05 11.82
C ALA A 139 -9.74 5.90 13.08
N THR A 140 -9.39 4.95 13.95
CA THR A 140 -9.97 4.80 15.29
C THR A 140 -8.86 4.52 16.29
N VAL A 141 -8.81 5.29 17.37
CA VAL A 141 -7.81 5.10 18.43
C VAL A 141 -8.45 4.44 19.66
N LYS A 142 -7.77 3.42 20.22
CA LYS A 142 -8.13 2.76 21.47
C LYS A 142 -6.90 2.41 22.31
N ASP A 143 -7.07 2.47 23.62
CA ASP A 143 -6.09 1.98 24.59
C ASP A 143 -6.32 0.48 24.80
N VAL A 144 -5.29 -0.33 24.60
CA VAL A 144 -5.31 -1.79 24.71
C VAL A 144 -4.45 -2.20 25.89
N ARG A 145 -5.05 -2.83 26.91
CA ARG A 145 -4.35 -3.23 28.15
C ARG A 145 -3.28 -4.28 27.87
N ALA A 146 -2.38 -4.45 28.84
CA ALA A 146 -1.43 -5.56 28.88
C ALA A 146 -2.13 -6.89 28.57
N ARG A 147 -1.57 -7.67 27.63
CA ARG A 147 -2.09 -8.96 27.17
C ARG A 147 -3.53 -8.97 26.63
N GLU A 148 -4.17 -7.82 26.41
CA GLU A 148 -5.56 -7.73 25.93
C GLU A 148 -5.67 -8.02 24.43
N THR A 149 -6.79 -8.62 24.03
CA THR A 149 -7.22 -8.73 22.64
C THR A 149 -8.43 -7.83 22.43
N PHE A 150 -8.26 -6.70 21.75
CA PHE A 150 -9.35 -5.84 21.34
C PHE A 150 -9.95 -6.35 20.02
N GLY A 151 -11.20 -6.81 20.07
CA GLY A 151 -11.92 -7.36 18.93
C GLY A 151 -13.06 -6.46 18.45
N PHE A 152 -13.21 -6.34 17.13
CA PHE A 152 -14.31 -5.63 16.48
C PHE A 152 -14.65 -6.27 15.12
N GLU A 153 -15.76 -5.86 14.51
CA GLU A 153 -16.19 -6.37 13.21
C GLU A 153 -16.18 -5.27 12.15
N VAL A 154 -15.81 -5.63 10.93
CA VAL A 154 -15.80 -4.74 9.75
C VAL A 154 -16.65 -5.40 8.65
N ASP A 155 -17.50 -4.61 7.99
CA ASP A 155 -18.26 -5.04 6.82
C ASP A 155 -17.38 -4.95 5.58
N ALA A 156 -16.87 -6.09 5.11
CA ALA A 156 -16.00 -6.17 3.95
C ALA A 156 -16.82 -6.32 2.66
N ARG A 157 -16.45 -5.58 1.61
CA ARG A 157 -17.11 -5.66 0.28
C ARG A 157 -16.47 -6.77 -0.56
N GLY A 158 -17.30 -7.48 -1.33
CA GLY A 158 -16.85 -8.58 -2.19
C GLY A 158 -16.24 -8.05 -3.48
N GLY A 159 -15.08 -8.57 -3.87
CA GLY A 159 -14.32 -8.11 -5.03
C GLY A 159 -13.50 -6.83 -4.78
N GLU A 160 -13.51 -6.30 -3.57
CA GLU A 160 -12.72 -5.12 -3.19
C GLU A 160 -11.60 -5.51 -2.22
N ILE A 161 -10.50 -4.76 -2.25
CA ILE A 161 -9.41 -4.94 -1.29
C ILE A 161 -9.82 -4.28 0.03
N LEU A 162 -9.81 -5.06 1.10
CA LEU A 162 -9.83 -4.60 2.48
C LEU A 162 -8.41 -4.66 3.04
N ARG A 163 -7.87 -3.50 3.41
CA ARG A 163 -6.58 -3.35 4.10
C ARG A 163 -6.84 -2.75 5.48
N ILE A 164 -6.26 -3.38 6.49
CA ILE A 164 -6.37 -2.94 7.89
C ILE A 164 -4.97 -2.93 8.49
N ALA A 165 -4.63 -1.87 9.20
CA ALA A 165 -3.40 -1.77 10.00
C ALA A 165 -3.73 -1.41 11.45
N ALA A 166 -2.86 -1.79 12.38
CA ALA A 166 -2.98 -1.42 13.80
C ALA A 166 -1.64 -0.86 14.27
N ILE A 167 -1.51 0.46 14.33
CA ILE A 167 -0.27 1.15 14.68
C ILE A 167 -0.29 1.44 16.18
N GLY A 168 0.59 0.83 16.95
CA GLY A 168 0.86 1.14 18.36
C GLY A 168 1.69 2.42 18.54
N ASP A 169 1.76 2.91 19.77
CA ASP A 169 2.60 4.06 20.15
C ASP A 169 4.11 3.77 20.16
N GLY A 170 4.48 2.50 20.32
CA GLY A 170 5.86 2.00 20.34
C GLY A 170 6.22 1.25 21.62
N ASP A 171 5.36 1.29 22.65
CA ASP A 171 5.64 0.72 23.97
C ASP A 171 5.68 -0.83 23.98
N THR A 172 5.11 -1.48 22.97
CA THR A 172 4.95 -2.95 22.92
C THR A 172 4.65 -3.48 21.52
N ASN A 173 4.95 -4.77 21.30
CA ASN A 173 4.55 -5.52 20.11
C ASN A 173 3.01 -5.65 20.01
N ILE A 174 2.49 -5.43 18.81
CA ILE A 174 1.07 -5.57 18.44
C ILE A 174 0.95 -6.65 17.36
N ASP A 175 0.04 -7.61 17.53
CA ASP A 175 -0.38 -8.49 16.44
C ASP A 175 -1.74 -8.03 15.89
N LEU A 176 -1.96 -8.29 14.60
CA LEU A 176 -3.24 -8.14 13.92
C LEU A 176 -3.71 -9.51 13.41
N VAL A 177 -4.93 -9.92 13.77
CA VAL A 177 -5.54 -11.17 13.33
C VAL A 177 -6.90 -10.87 12.71
N ILE A 178 -7.16 -11.38 11.51
CA ILE A 178 -8.43 -11.23 10.80
C ILE A 178 -9.02 -12.60 10.48
N ARG A 179 -10.29 -12.79 10.86
CA ARG A 179 -11.05 -14.03 10.68
C ARG A 179 -12.38 -13.77 9.99
N ASP A 180 -12.93 -14.78 9.33
CA ASP A 180 -14.32 -14.72 8.85
C ASP A 180 -15.35 -15.01 9.96
N ALA A 181 -16.62 -14.99 9.59
CA ALA A 181 -17.74 -15.28 10.50
C ALA A 181 -17.68 -16.70 11.09
N GLU A 182 -17.12 -17.67 10.36
CA GLU A 182 -16.89 -19.04 10.84
C GLU A 182 -15.64 -19.18 11.73
N GLY A 183 -14.86 -18.10 11.91
CA GLY A 183 -13.66 -18.06 12.74
C GLY A 183 -12.40 -18.60 12.03
N ARG A 184 -12.45 -18.92 10.73
CA ARG A 184 -11.28 -19.33 9.95
C ARG A 184 -10.34 -18.13 9.79
N LEU A 185 -9.04 -18.40 9.79
CA LEU A 185 -8.03 -17.36 9.62
C LEU A 185 -8.01 -16.86 8.17
N LEU A 186 -8.17 -15.57 7.96
CA LEU A 186 -8.05 -14.90 6.66
C LEU A 186 -6.68 -14.25 6.48
N CYS A 187 -6.20 -13.57 7.52
CA CYS A 187 -4.88 -12.95 7.56
C CYS A 187 -4.38 -12.84 9.01
N GLN A 188 -3.07 -12.91 9.20
CA GLN A 188 -2.39 -12.59 10.44
C GLN A 188 -1.10 -11.83 10.12
N ASP A 189 -0.83 -10.81 10.93
CA ASP A 189 0.47 -10.18 11.07
C ASP A 189 0.82 -10.16 12.56
N GLY A 190 2.09 -10.36 12.89
CA GLY A 190 2.62 -10.55 14.23
C GLY A 190 4.14 -10.71 14.20
N PHE A 191 4.82 -9.91 13.37
CA PHE A 191 6.26 -10.00 13.14
C PHE A 191 7.13 -9.46 14.29
N GLY A 192 6.53 -8.98 15.39
CA GLY A 192 7.23 -8.48 16.56
C GLY A 192 7.37 -6.95 16.61
N ASP A 193 6.78 -6.24 15.65
CA ASP A 193 6.72 -4.79 15.59
C ASP A 193 5.43 -4.21 16.20
N HIS A 194 5.21 -2.91 16.05
CA HIS A 194 4.02 -2.22 16.53
C HIS A 194 3.23 -1.55 15.39
N TYR A 195 3.32 -2.06 14.17
CA TYR A 195 2.58 -1.56 13.02
C TYR A 195 2.08 -2.67 12.06
N PRO A 196 1.56 -3.81 12.58
CA PRO A 196 1.08 -4.92 11.76
C PRO A 196 -0.01 -4.50 10.77
N VAL A 197 0.02 -5.11 9.58
CA VAL A 197 -0.89 -4.79 8.48
C VAL A 197 -1.35 -6.03 7.70
N CYS A 198 -2.66 -6.16 7.57
CA CYS A 198 -3.31 -7.20 6.79
C CYS A 198 -3.93 -6.63 5.52
N THR A 199 -3.91 -7.41 4.44
CA THR A 199 -4.59 -7.08 3.18
C THR A 199 -5.25 -8.34 2.63
N LEU A 200 -6.53 -8.24 2.34
CA LEU A 200 -7.38 -9.33 1.87
C LEU A 200 -8.34 -8.82 0.79
N MET A 201 -8.72 -9.68 -0.13
CA MET A 201 -9.75 -9.41 -1.13
C MET A 201 -10.86 -10.47 -0.99
N PRO A 202 -11.91 -10.20 -0.18
CA PRO A 202 -13.03 -11.13 -0.02
C PRO A 202 -13.70 -11.39 -1.36
N ARG A 203 -14.02 -12.65 -1.69
CA ARG A 203 -14.79 -12.97 -2.91
C ARG A 203 -16.26 -12.60 -2.80
N VAL A 204 -16.79 -12.54 -1.57
CA VAL A 204 -18.19 -12.29 -1.24
C VAL A 204 -18.21 -11.24 -0.13
N ALA A 205 -19.16 -10.32 -0.17
CA ALA A 205 -19.34 -9.33 0.88
C ALA A 205 -19.78 -10.01 2.19
N GLY A 206 -19.30 -9.52 3.33
CA GLY A 206 -19.64 -10.08 4.63
C GLY A 206 -18.82 -9.49 5.78
N LYS A 207 -19.20 -9.83 7.00
CA LYS A 207 -18.48 -9.41 8.21
C LYS A 207 -17.18 -10.20 8.37
N VAL A 208 -16.09 -9.48 8.63
CA VAL A 208 -14.84 -10.06 9.13
C VAL A 208 -14.60 -9.60 10.55
N ARG A 209 -14.10 -10.50 11.40
CA ARG A 209 -13.69 -10.20 12.77
C ARG A 209 -12.23 -9.82 12.78
N VAL A 210 -11.95 -8.60 13.20
CA VAL A 210 -10.61 -8.07 13.42
C VAL A 210 -10.26 -8.23 14.90
N SER A 211 -9.01 -8.54 15.19
CA SER A 211 -8.49 -8.67 16.55
C SER A 211 -7.10 -8.06 16.62
N VAL A 212 -6.96 -7.01 17.43
CA VAL A 212 -5.70 -6.35 17.76
C VAL A 212 -5.24 -6.93 19.10
N VAL A 213 -4.05 -7.52 19.14
CA VAL A 213 -3.53 -8.20 20.33
C VAL A 213 -2.30 -7.47 20.84
N ASN A 214 -2.37 -6.92 22.05
CA ASN A 214 -1.20 -6.42 22.74
C ASN A 214 -0.38 -7.61 23.28
N ARG A 215 0.87 -7.76 22.83
CA ARG A 215 1.77 -8.85 23.24
C ARG A 215 2.65 -8.53 24.45
N GLY A 216 2.55 -7.33 25.03
CA GLY A 216 3.35 -6.89 26.17
C GLY A 216 2.63 -6.95 27.51
N GLU A 217 3.38 -6.62 28.56
CA GLU A 217 2.94 -6.56 29.96
C GLU A 217 2.48 -5.17 30.41
N ILE A 218 2.50 -4.18 29.50
CA ILE A 218 2.00 -2.82 29.72
C ILE A 218 0.87 -2.51 28.75
N TRP A 219 0.04 -1.52 29.08
CA TRP A 219 -0.95 -1.00 28.16
C TRP A 219 -0.27 -0.17 27.06
N THR A 220 -0.97 0.05 25.95
CA THR A 220 -0.50 0.80 24.77
C THR A 220 -1.69 1.45 24.08
N LYS A 221 -1.47 2.57 23.41
CA LYS A 221 -2.44 3.21 22.52
C LYS A 221 -2.24 2.68 21.10
N VAL A 222 -3.34 2.23 20.49
CA VAL A 222 -3.35 1.71 19.11
C VAL A 222 -4.27 2.54 18.21
N GLN A 223 -3.72 3.01 17.10
CA GLN A 223 -4.41 3.67 15.99
C GLN A 223 -4.68 2.64 14.90
N ILE A 224 -5.95 2.24 14.82
CA ILE A 224 -6.46 1.29 13.86
C ILE A 224 -6.86 2.04 12.58
N LEU A 225 -6.42 1.55 11.43
CA LEU A 225 -6.67 2.12 10.12
C LEU A 225 -7.44 1.13 9.23
N SER A 226 -8.45 1.60 8.49
CA SER A 226 -9.17 0.80 7.47
C SER A 226 -9.64 1.65 6.28
N ASN A 227 -9.94 1.01 5.16
CA ASN A 227 -10.56 1.63 3.97
C ASN A 227 -12.07 1.35 3.84
#